data_AF-A0A9D9AC21-F1
#
_entry.id   AF-A0A9D9AC21-F1
#
_cell.length_a   1.000
_cell.length_b   1.000
_cell.length_c   1.000
_cell.angle_alpha   90.00
_cell.angle_beta   90.00
_cell.angle_gamma   90.00
#
_symmetry.space_group_name_H-M   'P 1'
#
loop_
_entity.id
_entity.type
_entity.pdbx_description
1 polymer ?
#
loop_
_entity_poly.entity_id
_entity_poly.type
_entity_poly.pdbx_seq_one_letter_code
_entity_poly.pdbx_strand_id
1 'polypeptide(L)' 'MELDAAKMIGAGLAVIGLSGVGIGIGNIFSSLISSVARNPAARGQVFGLSMLGFALVEAVALYALVISFLILFT' A
#
# COMPACT_ATOMS: atom_id res chain seq x y z
N MET A 1 16.69 27.69 2.07
CA MET A 1 15.59 28.05 2.99
C MET A 1 14.22 27.77 2.37
N GLU A 2 13.79 28.49 1.33
CA GLU A 2 12.48 28.22 0.69
C GLU A 2 12.40 26.85 -0.01
N LEU A 3 13.44 26.47 -0.76
CA LEU A 3 13.48 25.17 -1.45
C LEU A 3 13.52 24.00 -0.45
N ASP A 4 14.31 24.12 0.63
CA ASP A 4 14.41 23.07 1.64
C ASP A 4 13.07 22.86 2.37
N ALA A 5 12.38 23.95 2.70
CA ALA A 5 11.03 23.89 3.26
C ALA A 5 10.04 23.23 2.28
N ALA A 6 10.10 23.58 0.99
CA ALA A 6 9.28 22.96 -0.04
C ALA A 6 9.57 21.46 -0.21
N LYS A 7 10.84 21.02 -0.11
CA LYS A 7 11.23 19.60 -0.12
C LYS A 7 10.63 18.84 1.07
N MET A 8 10.71 19.40 2.28
CA MET A 8 10.14 18.76 3.48
C MET A 8 8.62 18.60 3.37
N ILE A 9 7.91 19.64 2.90
CA ILE A 9 6.46 19.58 2.72
C ILE A 9 6.09 18.60 1.58
N GLY A 10 6.77 18.70 0.43
CA GLY A 10 6.52 17.84 -0.73
C GLY A 10 6.74 16.36 -0.43
N ALA A 11 7.79 16.03 0.34
CA ALA A 11 8.06 14.66 0.77
C ALA A 11 6.94 14.09 1.66
N GLY A 12 6.38 14.90 2.57
CA GLY A 12 5.22 14.51 3.37
C GLY A 12 3.95 14.34 2.54
N LEU A 13 3.71 15.24 1.59
CA LEU A 13 2.57 15.15 0.67
C LEU A 13 2.63 13.89 -0.21
N ALA A 14 3.83 13.50 -0.66
CA ALA A 14 4.04 12.33 -1.51
C ALA A 14 3.57 11.01 -0.87
N VAL A 15 3.56 10.91 0.47
CA VAL A 15 3.16 9.71 1.20
C VAL A 15 1.71 9.73 1.71
N ILE A 16 0.93 10.80 1.49
CA ILE A 16 -0.47 10.86 1.94
C ILE A 16 -1.32 9.73 1.35
N GLY A 17 -1.01 9.32 0.10
CA GLY A 17 -1.67 8.22 -0.59
C GLY A 17 -1.53 6.86 0.11
N LEU A 18 -0.58 6.70 1.04
CA LEU A 18 -0.43 5.47 1.83
C LEU A 18 -1.65 5.16 2.70
N SER A 19 -2.47 6.17 3.03
CA SER A 19 -3.76 5.95 3.68
C SER A 19 -4.69 5.04 2.85
N GLY A 20 -4.75 5.25 1.54
CA GLY A 20 -5.53 4.42 0.62
C GLY A 20 -4.96 3.01 0.48
N VAL A 21 -3.63 2.86 0.52
CA VAL A 21 -2.95 1.56 0.55
C VAL A 21 -3.35 0.79 1.81
N GLY A 22 -3.29 1.43 2.99
CA GLY A 22 -3.67 0.79 4.25
C GLY A 22 -5.12 0.28 4.23
N ILE A 23 -6.05 1.07 3.68
CA ILE A 23 -7.45 0.66 3.49
C ILE A 23 -7.53 -0.52 2.50
N GLY A 24 -6.80 -0.46 1.39
CA GLY A 24 -6.76 -1.53 0.38
C GLY A 24 -6.28 -2.87 0.95
N ILE A 25 -5.18 -2.85 1.71
CA ILE A 25 -4.65 -4.04 2.39
C ILE A 25 -5.67 -4.59 3.39
N GLY A 26 -6.27 -3.72 4.21
CA GLY A 26 -7.33 -4.12 5.15
C GLY A 26 -8.49 -4.82 4.46
N ASN A 27 -8.95 -4.30 3.33
CA ASN A 27 -10.04 -4.88 2.55
C ASN A 27 -9.65 -6.24 1.93
N ILE A 28 -8.43 -6.38 1.40
CA ILE A 28 -7.94 -7.64 0.83
C ILE A 28 -7.93 -8.75 1.88
N PHE A 29 -7.34 -8.49 3.04
CA PHE A 29 -7.24 -9.50 4.10
C PHE A 29 -8.58 -9.76 4.80
N SER A 30 -9.44 -8.74 4.97
CA SER A 30 -10.81 -8.93 5.44
C SER A 30 -11.61 -9.86 4.52
N SER A 31 -11.51 -9.64 3.20
CA SER A 31 -12.17 -10.48 2.19
C SER A 31 -11.61 -11.91 2.20
N LEU A 32 -10.29 -12.06 2.30
CA LEU A 32 -9.64 -13.37 2.43
C LEU A 32 -10.18 -14.15 3.63
N ILE A 33 -10.21 -13.54 4.81
CA ILE A 33 -10.68 -14.17 6.05
C ILE A 33 -12.15 -14.57 5.90
N SER A 34 -13.00 -13.67 5.37
CA SER A 34 -14.43 -13.95 5.16
C SER A 34 -14.65 -15.10 4.18
N SER A 35 -13.91 -15.12 3.05
CA SER A 35 -13.99 -16.20 2.05
C SER A 35 -13.56 -17.54 2.63
N VAL A 36 -12.45 -17.58 3.37
CA VAL A 36 -11.95 -18.81 4.02
C VAL A 36 -12.90 -19.29 5.12
N ALA A 37 -13.48 -18.37 5.90
CA ALA A 37 -14.45 -18.72 6.94
C ALA A 37 -15.73 -19.34 6.35
N ARG A 38 -16.18 -18.87 5.18
CA ARG A 38 -17.35 -19.43 4.47
C ARG A 38 -17.05 -20.75 3.75
N ASN A 39 -15.85 -20.91 3.20
CA ASN A 39 -15.43 -22.14 2.54
C ASN A 39 -13.94 -22.42 2.79
N PRO A 40 -13.61 -23.21 3.84
CA PRO A 40 -12.22 -23.52 4.17
C PRO A 40 -11.46 -24.26 3.07
N ALA A 41 -12.14 -25.04 2.23
CA ALA A 41 -11.52 -25.79 1.13
C ALA A 41 -11.00 -24.86 0.01
N ALA A 42 -11.57 -23.66 -0.13
CA ALA A 42 -11.13 -22.68 -1.13
C ALA A 42 -9.83 -21.95 -0.74
N ARG A 43 -9.32 -22.13 0.48
CA ARG A 43 -8.16 -21.40 1.03
C ARG A 43 -6.97 -21.35 0.08
N GLY A 44 -6.62 -22.48 -0.55
CA GLY A 44 -5.47 -22.57 -1.45
C GLY A 44 -5.59 -21.63 -2.66
N GLN A 45 -6.78 -21.52 -3.26
CA GLN A 45 -7.02 -20.63 -4.39
C GLN A 45 -7.07 -19.16 -3.97
N VAL A 46 -7.85 -18.85 -2.92
CA VAL A 46 -8.06 -17.45 -2.53
C VAL A 46 -6.83 -16.82 -1.91
N PHE A 47 -5.99 -17.59 -1.20
CA PHE A 47 -4.76 -17.07 -0.61
C PHE A 47 -3.79 -16.54 -1.66
N GLY A 48 -3.59 -17.27 -2.76
CA GLY A 48 -2.72 -16.83 -3.85
C GLY A 48 -3.20 -15.53 -4.51
N LEU A 49 -4.51 -15.43 -4.77
CA LEU A 49 -5.12 -14.22 -5.33
C LEU A 49 -5.01 -13.03 -4.36
N SER A 50 -5.27 -13.24 -3.08
CA SER A 50 -5.11 -12.20 -2.06
C SER A 50 -3.66 -11.73 -1.93
N MET A 51 -2.69 -12.64 -2.02
CA MET A 51 -1.28 -12.26 -1.98
C MET A 51 -0.83 -11.48 -3.23
N LEU A 52 -1.33 -11.85 -4.41
CA LEU A 52 -1.12 -11.07 -5.62
C LEU A 52 -1.69 -9.65 -5.48
N GLY A 53 -2.94 -9.55 -5.00
CA GLY A 53 -3.58 -8.26 -4.75
C GLY A 53 -2.81 -7.41 -3.75
N PHE A 54 -2.35 -8.01 -2.65
CA PHE A 54 -1.51 -7.35 -1.65
C PHE A 54 -0.22 -6.80 -2.28
N ALA A 55 0.51 -7.61 -3.04
CA ALA A 55 1.76 -7.19 -3.66
C ALA A 55 1.57 -6.02 -4.63
N LEU A 56 0.47 -6.00 -5.38
CA LEU A 56 0.14 -4.90 -6.29
C LEU A 56 -0.17 -3.60 -5.54
N VAL A 57 -0.93 -3.68 -4.44
CA VAL A 57 -1.22 -2.52 -3.58
C VAL A 57 0.06 -2.01 -2.90
N GLU A 58 0.91 -2.92 -2.43
CA GLU A 58 2.19 -2.58 -1.80
C GLU A 58 3.14 -1.90 -2.79
N ALA A 59 3.14 -2.29 -4.07
CA ALA A 59 3.95 -1.64 -5.09
C ALA A 59 3.62 -0.13 -5.21
N VAL A 60 2.34 0.24 -5.09
CA VAL A 60 1.91 1.65 -5.10
C VAL A 60 2.47 2.38 -3.87
N ALA A 61 2.47 1.73 -2.70
CA ALA A 61 3.06 2.29 -1.49
C ALA A 61 4.56 2.55 -1.63
N LEU A 62 5.28 1.58 -2.22
CA LEU A 62 6.71 1.71 -2.48
C LEU A 62 7.00 2.85 -3.45
N TYR A 63 6.20 3.07 -4.48
CA TYR A 63 6.38 4.23 -5.38
C TYR A 63 6.20 5.57 -4.65
N ALA A 64 5.19 5.69 -3.78
CA ALA A 64 5.00 6.89 -2.97
C ALA A 64 6.21 7.17 -2.06
N LEU A 65 6.75 6.11 -1.43
CA LEU A 65 7.94 6.21 -0.59
C LEU A 65 9.20 6.58 -1.40
N VAL A 66 9.40 5.97 -2.58
CA VAL A 66 10.52 6.29 -3.48
C VAL A 66 10.47 7.76 -3.90
N ILE A 67 9.30 8.27 -4.27
CA ILE A 67 9.14 9.69 -4.64
C ILE A 67 9.45 10.59 -3.45
N SER A 68 8.98 10.24 -2.25
CA SER A 68 9.31 10.97 -1.02
C SER A 68 10.83 11.03 -0.76
N PHE A 69 11.52 9.90 -0.91
CA PHE A 69 12.99 9.86 -0.78
C PHE A 69 13.72 10.65 -1.86
N LEU A 70 13.25 10.60 -3.11
CA LEU A 70 13.82 11.42 -4.17
C LEU A 70 13.68 12.92 -3.83
N ILE A 71 12.51 13.34 -3.33
CA ILE A 71 12.29 14.73 -2.91
C ILE A 71 13.18 15.12 -1.72
N LEU A 72 13.46 14.22 -0.79
CA LEU A 72 14.30 14.54 0.38
C LEU A 72 15.80 14.60 0.04
N PHE A 73 16.28 13.65 -0.75
CA PHE A 73 17.71 13.36 -0.88
C PHE A 73 18.32 13.69 -2.25
N THR A 74 17.50 14.12 -3.21
CA THR A 74 17.98 14.72 -4.48
C THR A 74 17.78 16.22 -4.40
#